data_AF-A0A368GDP4-F1
#
_entry.id   AF-A0A368GDP4-F1
#
_cell.length_a   1.000
_cell.length_b   1.000
_cell.length_c   1.000
_cell.angle_alpha   90.00
_cell.angle_beta   90.00
_cell.angle_gamma   90.00
#
_symmetry.space_group_name_H-M   'P 1'
#
loop_
_entity.id
_entity.type
_entity.pdbx_description
1 polymer ?
#
loop_
_entity_poly.entity_id
_entity_poly.type
_entity_poly.pdbx_seq_one_letter_code
_entity_poly.pdbx_strand_id
1 'polypeptide(L)'
;MEAVAAQTVPVGRLGKPEELANLATYMCSDYASWLNGAIIDFDGGQQFLNHGSSFGSHLHEMSTEDWEQIESNIRQRTGKTKSKM
;
A
#
# COMPACT_ATOMS: atom_id res chain seq x y z
N MET A 1 22.40 -2.08 -4.65
CA MET A 1 21.78 -1.43 -3.47
C MET A 1 20.46 -0.78 -3.84
N GLU A 2 20.40 0.09 -4.85
CA GLU A 2 19.13 0.71 -5.29
C GLU A 2 18.04 -0.30 -5.73
N ALA A 3 18.41 -1.32 -6.50
CA ALA A 3 17.46 -2.35 -6.97
C ALA A 3 16.82 -3.17 -5.83
N VAL A 4 17.46 -3.25 -4.66
CA VAL A 4 16.91 -3.94 -3.49
C VAL A 4 15.95 -3.01 -2.75
N ALA A 5 16.28 -1.73 -2.64
CA ALA A 5 15.41 -0.75 -2.00
C ALA A 5 14.10 -0.56 -2.78
N ALA A 6 14.16 -0.55 -4.12
CA ALA A 6 12.99 -0.43 -4.99
C ALA A 6 11.97 -1.57 -4.87
N GLN A 7 12.40 -2.78 -4.50
CA GLN A 7 11.50 -3.95 -4.37
C GLN A 7 10.49 -3.80 -3.23
N THR A 8 10.81 -2.98 -2.23
CA THR A 8 9.93 -2.72 -1.08
C THR A 8 9.07 -1.47 -1.24
N VAL A 9 9.18 -0.79 -2.37
CA VAL A 9 8.43 0.43 -2.69
C VAL A 9 7.36 0.08 -3.73
N PRO A 10 6.06 0.22 -3.44
CA PRO A 10 4.98 -0.09 -4.40
C PRO A 10 5.11 0.59 -5.76
N VAL A 11 5.63 1.82 -5.80
CA VAL A 11 5.90 2.55 -7.05
C VAL A 11 7.01 1.88 -7.91
N GLY A 12 7.76 0.93 -7.36
CA GLY A 12 8.76 0.12 -8.08
C GLY A 12 10.09 0.84 -8.35
N ARG A 13 10.30 2.01 -7.75
CA ARG A 13 11.55 2.77 -7.82
C ARG A 13 11.72 3.66 -6.60
N LEU A 14 12.95 4.15 -6.40
CA LEU A 14 13.21 5.22 -5.45
C LEU A 14 12.71 6.57 -5.99
N GLY A 15 12.32 7.44 -5.05
CA GLY A 15 12.05 8.84 -5.33
C GLY A 15 13.34 9.57 -5.73
N LYS A 16 13.20 10.62 -6.53
CA LYS A 16 14.28 11.53 -6.89
C LYS A 16 14.22 12.79 -6.03
N PRO A 17 15.36 13.43 -5.70
CA PRO A 17 15.38 14.66 -4.92
C PRO A 17 14.49 15.77 -5.48
N GLU A 18 14.39 15.88 -6.80
CA GLU A 18 13.57 16.89 -7.47
C GLU A 18 12.07 16.70 -7.21
N GLU A 19 11.62 15.47 -7.00
CA GLU A 19 10.22 15.16 -6.69
C GLU A 19 9.84 15.66 -5.29
N LEU A 20 10.74 15.47 -4.32
CA LEU A 20 10.56 16.03 -2.97
C LEU A 20 10.66 17.56 -2.98
N ALA A 21 11.59 18.12 -3.75
CA ALA A 21 11.74 19.57 -3.89
C ALA A 21 10.47 20.23 -4.45
N ASN A 22 9.82 19.61 -5.43
CA ASN A 22 8.55 20.10 -5.96
C ASN A 22 7.43 20.07 -4.91
N LEU A 23 7.31 18.98 -4.13
CA LEU A 23 6.33 18.89 -3.05
C LEU A 23 6.59 19.98 -1.98
N ALA A 24 7.83 20.11 -1.53
CA ALA A 24 8.22 21.12 -0.56
C ALA A 24 7.93 22.54 -1.08
N THR A 25 8.24 22.82 -2.34
CA THR A 25 7.98 24.13 -2.97
C THR A 25 6.49 24.45 -2.97
N TYR A 26 5.64 23.49 -3.32
CA TYR A 26 4.19 23.67 -3.24
C TYR A 26 3.73 23.96 -1.80
N MET A 27 4.18 23.14 -0.84
CA MET A 27 3.78 23.27 0.57
C MET A 27 4.22 24.60 1.21
N CYS A 28 5.35 25.15 0.77
CA CYS A 28 5.85 26.44 1.26
C CYS A 28 5.30 27.65 0.49
N SER A 29 4.51 27.44 -0.56
CA SER A 29 3.94 28.51 -1.38
C SER A 29 2.57 28.97 -0.87
N ASP A 30 2.14 30.16 -1.32
CA ASP A 30 0.79 30.67 -1.02
C ASP A 30 -0.34 29.78 -1.56
N TYR A 31 -0.05 28.92 -2.54
CA TYR A 31 -1.01 27.93 -3.05
C TYR A 31 -1.43 26.90 -1.99
N ALA A 32 -0.58 26.68 -0.98
CA ALA A 32 -0.85 25.81 0.16
C ALA A 32 -1.25 26.58 1.44
N SER A 33 -1.71 27.83 1.32
CA SER A 33 -2.00 28.72 2.46
C SER A 33 -3.00 28.19 3.50
N TRP A 34 -3.80 27.18 3.16
CA TRP A 34 -4.74 26.53 4.08
C TRP A 34 -4.30 25.12 4.53
N LEU A 35 -3.14 24.64 4.04
CA LEU A 35 -2.55 23.37 4.43
C LEU A 35 -1.79 23.57 5.75
N ASN A 36 -2.40 23.19 6.87
CA ASN A 36 -1.78 23.30 8.19
C ASN A 36 -2.00 22.02 9.01
N GLY A 37 -0.99 21.62 9.79
CA GLY A 37 -1.03 20.43 10.65
C GLY A 37 -1.04 19.09 9.91
N ALA A 38 -0.83 19.08 8.59
CA ALA A 38 -0.80 17.88 7.79
C ALA A 38 0.55 17.15 7.88
N ILE A 39 0.49 15.83 7.85
CA ILE A 39 1.64 14.94 7.66
C ILE A 39 1.45 14.28 6.30
N ILE A 40 2.44 14.40 5.42
CA ILE A 40 2.38 13.86 4.05
C ILE A 40 3.50 12.85 3.89
N ASP A 41 3.14 11.57 3.81
CA ASP A 41 4.08 10.52 3.48
C ASP A 41 4.42 10.59 1.99
N PHE A 42 5.70 10.76 1.69
CA PHE A 42 6.24 10.87 0.33
C PHE A 42 7.28 9.79 0.08
N ASP A 43 6.85 8.53 0.11
CA ASP A 43 7.74 7.36 0.14
C ASP A 43 7.43 6.31 -0.94
N GLY A 44 6.59 6.66 -1.91
CA GLY A 44 6.17 5.73 -2.95
C GLY A 44 5.31 4.56 -2.46
N GLY A 45 4.67 4.71 -1.29
CA GLY A 45 3.77 3.72 -0.68
C GLY A 45 4.48 2.74 0.27
N GLN A 46 5.74 2.99 0.61
CA GLN A 46 6.54 2.07 1.41
C GLN A 46 6.00 1.88 2.83
N GLN A 47 5.50 2.93 3.48
CA GLN A 47 4.86 2.88 4.79
C GLN A 47 3.63 1.99 4.80
N PHE A 48 2.82 2.00 3.73
CA PHE A 48 1.64 1.16 3.65
C PHE A 48 1.97 -0.34 3.74
N LEU A 49 3.08 -0.77 3.12
CA LEU A 49 3.53 -2.17 3.20
C LEU A 49 4.24 -2.50 4.51
N ASN A 50 4.91 -1.53 5.14
CA ASN A 50 5.68 -1.73 6.37
C ASN A 50 4.86 -1.52 7.66
N HIS A 51 3.63 -1.01 7.56
CA HIS A 51 2.78 -0.77 8.73
C HIS A 51 2.32 -2.09 9.36
N GLY A 52 2.47 -2.23 10.68
CA GLY A 52 2.19 -3.49 11.40
C GLY A 52 0.73 -3.94 11.40
N SER A 53 -0.20 -3.09 10.96
CA SER A 53 -1.62 -3.47 10.75
C SER A 53 -1.94 -3.88 9.31
N SER A 54 -0.96 -3.80 8.39
CA SER A 54 -1.10 -4.33 7.04
C SER A 54 -1.07 -5.86 7.10
N PHE A 55 -1.73 -6.52 6.15
CA PHE A 55 -1.58 -7.96 5.93
C PHE A 55 -0.21 -8.33 5.32
N GLY A 56 0.71 -7.35 5.22
CA GLY A 56 2.05 -7.49 4.67
C GLY A 56 2.06 -7.59 3.15
N SER A 57 3.24 -7.79 2.57
CA SER A 57 3.40 -8.00 1.12
C SER A 57 2.85 -9.35 0.66
N HIS A 58 2.68 -10.31 1.58
CA HIS A 58 2.33 -11.69 1.24
C HIS A 58 1.04 -11.80 0.42
N LEU A 59 -0.01 -11.04 0.77
CA LEU A 59 -1.26 -11.06 0.01
C LEU A 59 -1.12 -10.45 -1.40
N HIS A 60 -0.18 -9.53 -1.58
CA HIS A 60 0.13 -8.93 -2.89
C HIS A 60 0.94 -9.84 -3.81
N GLU A 61 1.62 -10.84 -3.23
CA GLU A 61 2.41 -11.83 -3.96
C GLU A 61 1.57 -13.05 -4.39
N MET A 62 0.33 -13.18 -3.89
CA MET A 62 -0.55 -14.31 -4.19
C MET A 62 -1.00 -14.33 -5.64
N SER A 63 -1.00 -15.53 -6.23
CA SER A 63 -1.51 -15.77 -7.58
C SER A 63 -3.04 -15.72 -7.61
N THR A 64 -3.61 -15.66 -8.82
CA THR A 64 -5.07 -15.72 -8.99
C THR A 64 -5.62 -17.07 -8.51
N GLU A 65 -4.88 -18.14 -8.77
CA GLU A 65 -5.19 -19.50 -8.35
C GLU A 65 -5.23 -19.63 -6.82
N ASP A 66 -4.30 -19.00 -6.10
CA ASP A 66 -4.30 -18.98 -4.64
C ASP A 66 -5.58 -18.31 -4.10
N TRP A 67 -5.98 -17.19 -4.72
CA TRP A 67 -7.20 -16.46 -4.36
C TRP A 67 -8.47 -17.28 -4.63
N GLU A 68 -8.56 -17.90 -5.79
CA GLU A 68 -9.69 -18.78 -6.16
C GLU A 68 -9.83 -19.94 -5.17
N GLN A 69 -8.70 -20.54 -4.77
CA GLN A 69 -8.68 -21.64 -3.82
C GLN A 69 -9.14 -21.20 -2.42
N ILE A 70 -8.70 -20.03 -1.95
CA ILE A 70 -9.14 -19.44 -0.67
C ILE A 70 -10.64 -19.16 -0.69
N GLU A 71 -11.13 -18.53 -1.76
CA GLU A 71 -12.54 -18.19 -1.90
C GLU A 71 -13.43 -19.45 -1.88
N SER A 72 -13.04 -20.47 -2.65
CA SER A 72 -13.73 -21.77 -2.69
C SER A 72 -13.83 -22.39 -1.30
N ASN A 73 -12.72 -22.39 -0.54
CA ASN A 73 -12.67 -22.93 0.82
C ASN A 73 -13.60 -22.18 1.79
N ILE A 74 -13.65 -20.85 1.70
CA ILE A 74 -14.53 -20.02 2.55
C ILE A 74 -15.99 -20.30 2.22
N ARG A 75 -16.36 -20.31 0.93
CA ARG A 75 -17.75 -20.55 0.49
C ARG A 75 -18.27 -21.91 0.93
N GLN A 76 -17.45 -22.96 0.85
CA GLN A 76 -17.81 -24.30 1.31
C GLN A 76 -18.09 -24.38 2.82
N ARG A 77 -17.40 -23.57 3.64
CA ARG A 77 -17.60 -23.52 5.09
C ARG A 77 -18.84 -22.72 5.46
N THR A 78 -19.00 -21.51 4.91
CA THR A 78 -20.11 -20.61 5.24
C THR A 78 -21.44 -21.07 4.66
N GLY A 79 -21.43 -21.70 3.47
CA GLY A 79 -22.62 -22.24 2.83
C GLY A 79 -23.25 -23.41 3.58
N LYS A 80 -22.48 -24.20 4.33
CA LYS A 80 -22.98 -25.33 5.13
C LYS A 80 -23.72 -24.89 6.39
N THR A 81 -23.44 -23.70 6.93
CA THR A 81 -24.05 -23.20 8.17
C THR A 81 -25.50 -22.74 7.98
N LYS A 82 -25.87 -22.25 6.78
CA LYS A 82 -27.25 -21.77 6.49
C LYS A 82 -28.28 -22.88 6.31
N SER A 83 -27.87 -24.15 6.18
CA SER A 83 -28.78 -25.28 5.96
C SER A 83 -29.26 -25.96 7.27
N LYS A 84 -28.87 -25.45 8.44
CA LYS A 84 -29.17 -26.05 9.75
C LYS A 84 -29.97 -25.17 10.71
N MET A 85 -30.68 -24.16 10.20
CA MET A 85 -31.70 -23.40 10.94
C MET A 85 -33.06 -23.60 10.32
#